data_AF-A0A3D2KJZ5-F1
#
_entry.id   AF-A0A3D2KJZ5-F1
#
_cell.length_a   1.000
_cell.length_b   1.000
_cell.length_c   1.000
_cell.angle_alpha   90.00
_cell.angle_beta   90.00
_cell.angle_gamma   90.00
#
_symmetry.space_group_name_H-M   'P 1'
#
loop_
_entity.id
_entity.type
_entity.pdbx_description
1 polymer ?
#
loop_
_entity_poly.entity_id
_entity_poly.type
_entity_poly.pdbx_seq_one_letter_code
_entity_poly.pdbx_strand_id
1 'polypeptide(L)'
;AVRAGVTVLNSPGTIDSDYRGEVRVLLVNLGDEPFTVNRGDRVAQLVISPVCRAELEPVDTLGETSRGRRGFGHTGGFSGRTGPPGAGGDPTGGRP
;
A
#
# COMPACT_ATOMS: atom_id res chain seq x y z
N ALA A 1 1.79 8.68 -10.03
CA ALA A 1 1.43 7.99 -8.78
C ALA A 1 2.62 7.94 -7.82
N VAL A 2 3.55 6.98 -7.90
CA VAL A 2 4.62 6.77 -6.88
C VAL A 2 5.47 8.02 -6.59
N ARG A 3 5.76 8.84 -7.62
CA ARG A 3 6.58 10.06 -7.45
C ARG A 3 5.85 11.25 -6.81
N ALA A 4 4.52 11.22 -6.73
CA ALA A 4 3.70 12.37 -6.32
C ALA A 4 2.83 12.08 -5.08
N GLY A 5 2.97 10.91 -4.44
CA GLY A 5 2.14 10.53 -3.28
C GLY A 5 0.66 10.28 -3.61
N VAL A 6 0.27 10.29 -4.89
CA VAL A 6 -1.12 10.02 -5.31
C VAL A 6 -1.35 8.53 -5.45
N THR A 7 -2.39 8.05 -4.76
CA THR A 7 -2.85 6.65 -4.76
C THR A 7 -4.37 6.55 -4.81
N VAL A 8 -4.89 5.33 -4.84
CA VAL A 8 -6.33 5.03 -4.77
C VAL A 8 -6.67 4.67 -3.33
N LEU A 9 -7.60 5.42 -2.72
CA LEU A 9 -7.95 5.33 -1.30
C LEU A 9 -8.44 3.93 -0.90
N ASN A 10 -9.27 3.32 -1.75
CA ASN A 10 -9.82 1.99 -1.51
C ASN A 10 -9.01 0.88 -2.21
N SER A 11 -7.72 1.10 -2.48
CA SER A 11 -6.92 0.12 -3.21
C SER A 11 -6.72 -1.20 -2.43
N PRO A 12 -6.91 -2.38 -3.06
CA PRO A 12 -7.47 -2.56 -4.41
C PRO A 12 -8.99 -2.32 -4.41
N GLY A 13 -9.47 -1.47 -5.33
CA GLY A 13 -10.90 -1.23 -5.49
C GLY A 13 -11.60 -2.46 -6.06
N THR A 14 -12.66 -2.92 -5.40
CA THR A 14 -13.44 -4.08 -5.85
C THR A 14 -14.67 -3.61 -6.63
N ILE A 15 -14.90 -4.22 -7.80
CA ILE A 15 -16.08 -3.96 -8.64
C ILE A 15 -16.84 -5.29 -8.76
N ASP A 16 -18.09 -5.30 -8.32
CA ASP A 16 -18.93 -6.50 -8.37
C ASP A 16 -19.30 -6.88 -9.81
N SER A 17 -19.46 -8.18 -10.07
CA SER A 17 -19.71 -8.71 -11.43
C SER A 17 -21.02 -8.24 -12.07
N ASP A 18 -21.99 -7.85 -11.25
CA ASP A 18 -23.30 -7.35 -11.66
C ASP A 18 -23.37 -5.81 -11.65
N TYR A 19 -22.29 -5.11 -11.29
CA TYR A 19 -22.24 -3.66 -11.37
C TYR A 19 -22.33 -3.18 -12.83
N ARG A 20 -23.18 -2.19 -13.09
CA ARG A 20 -23.40 -1.58 -14.42
C ARG A 20 -23.29 -0.06 -14.42
N GLY A 21 -22.95 0.54 -13.29
CA GLY A 21 -22.75 1.97 -13.19
C GLY A 21 -21.42 2.43 -13.75
N GLU A 22 -21.21 3.75 -13.72
CA GLU A 22 -19.93 4.37 -14.05
C GLU A 22 -18.85 3.97 -13.03
N VAL A 23 -17.72 3.46 -13.51
CA VAL A 23 -16.56 3.18 -12.66
C VAL A 23 -15.90 4.49 -12.24
N ARG A 24 -15.78 4.71 -10.93
CA ARG A 24 -15.11 5.88 -10.35
C ARG A 24 -13.84 5.48 -9.62
N VAL A 25 -12.86 6.37 -9.63
CA VAL A 25 -11.57 6.19 -8.94
C VAL A 25 -11.48 7.15 -7.77
N LEU A 26 -11.38 6.62 -6.55
CA LEU A 26 -11.22 7.41 -5.33
C LEU A 26 -9.75 7.79 -5.15
N LEU A 27 -9.30 8.82 -5.86
CA LEU A 27 -7.93 9.33 -5.72
C LEU A 27 -7.74 10.04 -4.38
N VAL A 28 -6.61 9.78 -3.73
CA VAL A 28 -6.13 10.53 -2.56
C VAL A 28 -4.70 10.97 -2.80
N ASN A 29 -4.42 12.23 -2.47
CA ASN A 29 -3.06 12.75 -2.46
C ASN A 29 -2.50 12.64 -1.03
N LEU A 30 -1.51 11.79 -0.85
CA LEU A 30 -0.75 11.62 0.40
C LEU A 30 0.66 12.24 0.30
N GLY A 31 0.94 12.97 -0.78
CA GLY A 31 2.16 13.76 -0.93
C GLY A 31 2.03 15.13 -0.31
N ASP A 32 3.16 15.81 -0.16
CA ASP A 32 3.24 17.14 0.47
C ASP A 32 2.88 18.28 -0.50
N GLU A 33 2.77 17.99 -1.80
CA GLU A 33 2.51 18.98 -2.86
C GLU A 33 1.16 18.74 -3.53
N PRO A 34 0.46 19.79 -3.99
CA PRO A 34 -0.76 19.65 -4.79
C PRO A 34 -0.53 18.83 -6.07
N PHE A 35 -1.54 18.04 -6.46
CA PHE A 35 -1.52 17.27 -7.70
C PHE A 35 -2.75 17.57 -8.56
N THR A 36 -2.52 18.06 -9.78
CA THR A 36 -3.59 18.36 -10.74
C THR A 36 -3.85 17.17 -11.64
N VAL A 37 -5.12 16.75 -11.73
CA VAL A 37 -5.59 15.75 -12.71
C VAL A 37 -6.29 16.47 -13.84
N ASN A 38 -5.87 16.19 -15.08
CA ASN A 38 -6.51 16.69 -16.28
C ASN A 38 -7.36 15.61 -16.94
N ARG A 39 -8.34 16.02 -17.74
CA ARG A 39 -9.10 15.07 -18.57
C ARG A 39 -8.17 14.36 -19.54
N GLY A 40 -8.30 13.04 -19.61
CA GLY A 40 -7.45 12.18 -20.43
C GLY A 40 -6.25 11.59 -19.68
N ASP A 41 -5.96 12.05 -18.46
CA ASP A 41 -4.89 11.46 -17.64
C ASP A 41 -5.22 10.02 -17.27
N ARG A 42 -4.20 9.16 -17.34
CA ARG A 42 -4.28 7.77 -16.87
C ARG A 42 -4.07 7.76 -15.35
N VAL A 43 -5.16 7.61 -14.60
CA VAL A 43 -5.15 7.73 -13.13
C VAL A 43 -5.23 6.40 -12.38
N ALA A 44 -5.60 5.31 -13.05
CA ALA A 44 -5.67 3.96 -12.48
C ALA A 44 -5.48 2.90 -13.57
N GLN A 45 -5.39 1.63 -13.15
CA GLN A 45 -5.41 0.45 -14.01
C GLN A 45 -6.49 -0.52 -13.53
N LEU A 46 -7.18 -1.17 -14.46
CA LEU A 46 -8.17 -2.21 -14.16
C LEU A 46 -7.54 -3.58 -14.42
N VAL A 47 -7.68 -4.49 -13.47
CA VAL A 47 -7.26 -5.90 -13.61
C VAL A 47 -8.49 -6.78 -13.43
N ILE A 48 -8.73 -7.67 -14.38
CA ILE A 48 -9.79 -8.68 -14.31
C ILE A 48 -9.14 -10.00 -13.84
N SER A 49 -9.67 -10.57 -12.77
CA SER A 49 -9.19 -11.82 -12.17
C SER A 49 -10.35 -12.74 -11.84
N PRO A 50 -10.20 -14.08 -11.95
CA PRO A 50 -11.17 -15.01 -11.37
C PRO A 50 -11.28 -14.80 -9.86
N VAL A 51 -12.48 -15.01 -9.32
CA VAL A 51 -12.78 -14.97 -7.88
C VAL A 51 -13.47 -16.27 -7.47
N CYS A 52 -13.14 -16.78 -6.28
CA CYS A 52 -13.83 -17.93 -5.69
C CYS A 52 -15.01 -17.44 -4.84
N ARG A 53 -16.17 -18.12 -4.96
CA ARG A 53 -17.29 -17.95 -4.03
C ARG A 53 -17.15 -19.00 -2.93
N ALA A 54 -16.70 -18.58 -1.76
CA ALA A 54 -16.52 -19.47 -0.62
C ALA A 54 -17.87 -19.77 0.07
N GLU A 55 -18.08 -21.03 0.43
CA GLU A 55 -19.09 -21.44 1.40
C GLU A 55 -18.44 -21.58 2.77
N LEU A 56 -19.03 -20.96 3.79
CA LEU A 56 -18.48 -20.97 5.14
C LEU A 56 -19.05 -22.17 5.93
N GLU A 57 -18.16 -23.00 6.48
CA GLU A 57 -18.50 -24.14 7.35
C GLU A 57 -18.02 -23.84 8.79
N PRO A 58 -18.93 -23.64 9.76
CA PRO A 58 -18.55 -23.44 11.16
C PRO A 58 -17.98 -24.71 11.79
N VAL A 59 -16.84 -24.58 12.49
CA VAL A 59 -16.18 -25.67 13.22
C VAL A 59 -15.64 -25.18 14.56
N ASP A 60 -15.55 -26.06 15.56
CA ASP A 60 -15.06 -25.71 16.89
C ASP A 60 -13.56 -25.40 16.91
N THR A 61 -12.78 -26.09 16.08
CA THR A 61 -11.32 -25.92 16.00
C THR A 61 -10.79 -26.05 14.57
N LEU A 62 -9.71 -25.32 14.27
CA LEU A 62 -8.96 -25.42 13.02
C LEU A 62 -7.74 -26.33 13.23
N GLY A 63 -7.34 -27.08 12.20
CA GLY A 63 -6.12 -27.87 12.21
C GLY A 63 -4.84 -27.04 12.33
N GLU A 64 -3.75 -27.66 12.80
CA GLU A 64 -2.45 -27.00 12.91
C GLU A 64 -1.78 -26.78 11.55
N THR A 65 -1.04 -25.69 11.41
CA THR A 65 -0.21 -25.41 10.24
C THR A 65 1.17 -24.97 10.67
N SER A 66 2.17 -25.15 9.80
CA SER A 66 3.54 -24.68 10.06
C SER A 66 3.60 -23.18 10.35
N ARG A 67 2.72 -22.36 9.76
CA ARG A 67 2.62 -20.91 10.01
C ARG A 67 1.92 -20.57 11.34
N GLY A 68 0.95 -21.37 11.75
CA GLY A 68 0.14 -21.12 12.95
C GLY A 68 -0.55 -19.75 12.94
N ARG A 69 -0.63 -19.11 14.11
CA ARG A 69 -1.25 -17.77 14.29
C ARG A 69 -0.37 -16.59 13.89
N ARG A 70 0.79 -16.83 13.29
CA ARG A 70 1.81 -15.80 13.06
C ARG A 70 1.44 -14.90 11.87
N GLY A 71 1.62 -13.59 12.01
CA GLY A 71 1.28 -12.55 11.02
C GLY A 71 2.13 -11.29 11.21
N PHE A 72 1.81 -10.19 10.51
CA PHE A 72 2.40 -8.85 10.77
C PHE A 72 3.93 -8.78 10.84
N GLY A 73 4.63 -9.41 9.87
CA GLY A 73 6.10 -9.36 9.85
C GLY A 73 6.80 -10.34 10.79
N HIS A 74 6.11 -11.40 11.27
CA HIS A 74 6.71 -12.41 12.16
C HIS A 74 7.99 -13.10 11.65
N THR A 75 8.26 -13.03 10.34
CA THR A 75 9.49 -13.55 9.73
C THR A 75 10.69 -12.60 9.89
N GLY A 76 10.49 -11.41 10.48
CA GLY A 76 11.51 -10.39 10.63
C GLY A 76 11.84 -9.68 9.30
N GLY A 77 13.06 -9.17 9.17
CA GLY A 77 13.55 -8.45 7.98
C GLY A 77 13.60 -6.93 8.11
N PHE A 78 13.16 -6.38 9.24
CA PHE A 78 13.27 -4.96 9.56
C PHE A 78 14.32 -4.76 10.65
N SER A 79 15.58 -4.51 10.27
CA SER A 79 16.53 -3.90 11.20
C SER A 79 16.33 -2.39 11.12
N GLY A 80 15.80 -1.80 12.18
CA GLY A 80 15.87 -0.35 12.34
C GLY A 80 17.35 0.04 12.28
N ARG A 81 17.72 0.95 11.38
CA ARG A 81 19.00 1.65 11.51
C ARG A 81 18.93 2.49 12.78
N THR A 82 19.25 1.90 13.93
CA THR A 82 19.61 2.64 15.14
C THR A 82 21.04 3.12 14.96
N GLY A 83 21.23 4.09 14.07
CA GLY A 83 22.42 4.94 14.07
C GLY A 83 22.16 6.13 15.00
N PRO A 84 23.14 6.58 15.80
CA PRO A 84 22.96 7.76 16.64
C PRO A 84 22.66 9.00 15.79
N PRO A 85 21.84 9.95 16.28
CA PRO A 85 21.60 11.21 15.59
C PRO A 85 22.93 11.94 15.38
N GLY A 86 23.10 12.47 14.17
CA GLY A 86 24.37 12.98 13.65
C GLY A 86 25.12 13.88 14.61
N ALA A 87 26.42 13.61 14.75
CA ALA A 87 27.38 14.65 15.10
C ALA A 87 27.35 15.67 13.94
N GLY A 88 26.74 16.83 14.19
CA GLY A 88 26.88 17.99 13.32
C GLY A 88 28.35 18.31 13.17
N GLY A 89 28.88 18.12 11.96
CA GLY A 89 30.16 18.67 11.56
C GLY A 89 30.02 20.18 11.40
N ASP A 90 30.74 20.90 12.26
CA ASP A 90 31.03 22.33 12.18
C ASP A 90 31.41 22.78 10.75
N PRO A 91 30.77 23.81 10.18
CA PRO A 91 31.04 24.27 8.81
C PRO A 91 32.29 25.17 8.68
N THR A 92 33.20 25.23 9.65
CA THR A 92 34.37 26.11 9.56
C THR A 92 35.72 25.42 9.79
N GLY A 93 36.56 25.37 8.76
CA GLY A 93 37.90 24.82 8.87
C GLY A 93 38.58 24.61 7.53
N GLY A 94 38.87 25.70 6.83
CA GLY A 94 39.61 25.66 5.57
C GLY A 94 41.01 25.08 5.68
N ARG A 95 41.56 24.71 4.52
CA ARG A 95 42.99 24.61 4.14
C ARG A 95 43.09 23.86 2.80
N PRO A 96 44.24 23.92 2.12
CA PRO A 96 45.07 25.05 1.73
C PRO A 96 44.97 25.37 0.23
#